data_AF-A0A955GKT6-F1
#
_entry.id   AF-A0A955GKT6-F1
#
_cell.length_a   1.000
_cell.length_b   1.000
_cell.length_c   1.000
_cell.angle_alpha   90.00
_cell.angle_beta   90.00
_cell.angle_gamma   90.00
#
_symmetry.space_group_name_H-M   'P 1'
#
loop_
_entity.id
_entity.type
_entity.pdbx_description
1 polymer ?
#
loop_
_entity_poly.entity_id
_entity_poly.type
_entity_poly.pdbx_seq_one_letter_code
_entity_poly.pdbx_strand_id
1 'polypeptide(L)'
;MKAELRNPWLLDESTQFPLPIYPYIDAPSVRTKNGSLYHKDPDDHHFFFPRKLFLSDELGPGGQIVRVSRIQSTRRFYHDMAHNVMAPPPVVDTPDKQFGMSLLALLNYVPRQAINLTNEAPEMVDLNEEEYRLLKKMSRVDFKKEFHKHIGGFFLKTMLSQHVGELDDKLACEFLAPVNHKHKMQTANRIVKFICSQSVEPLEPTVNDLKKEGLIPINQPSPYKTVLKYVRQTRNSTQIVQEQLIA
;
A
#
# COMPACT_ATOMS: atom_id res chain seq x y z
N MET A 1 -20.33 14.61 -26.25
CA MET A 1 -18.95 15.11 -26.29
C MET A 1 -18.05 13.89 -26.32
N LYS A 2 -17.28 13.70 -27.41
CA LYS A 2 -16.47 12.49 -27.63
C LYS A 2 -15.51 12.31 -26.45
N ALA A 3 -15.43 11.10 -25.90
CA ALA A 3 -14.35 10.74 -25.00
C ALA A 3 -13.04 10.90 -25.80
N GLU A 4 -12.33 12.00 -25.57
CA GLU A 4 -10.94 12.12 -26.03
C GLU A 4 -10.19 10.89 -25.53
N LEU A 5 -9.37 10.32 -26.41
CA LEU A 5 -8.45 9.22 -26.08
C LEU A 5 -7.45 9.76 -25.05
N ARG A 6 -7.82 9.71 -23.78
CA ARG A 6 -6.91 10.06 -22.68
C ARG A 6 -5.83 9.00 -22.59
N ASN A 7 -4.62 9.43 -22.28
CA ASN A 7 -3.49 8.51 -22.16
C ASN A 7 -3.74 7.51 -21.02
N PRO A 8 -3.41 6.22 -21.21
CA PRO A 8 -3.51 5.24 -20.14
C PRO A 8 -2.53 5.58 -19.01
N TRP A 9 -2.76 4.99 -17.84
CA TRP A 9 -1.80 5.10 -16.74
C TRP A 9 -0.52 4.33 -17.06
N LEU A 10 0.61 4.95 -16.75
CA LEU A 10 1.92 4.31 -16.78
C LEU A 10 2.11 3.54 -15.47
N LEU A 11 2.46 2.27 -15.59
CA LEU A 11 2.54 1.33 -14.48
C LEU A 11 4.00 0.96 -14.21
N ASP A 12 4.32 0.72 -12.95
CA ASP A 12 5.57 0.12 -12.53
C ASP A 12 5.64 -1.33 -13.03
N GLU A 13 6.71 -1.70 -13.75
CA GLU A 13 6.81 -3.03 -14.36
C GLU A 13 6.79 -4.15 -13.32
N SER A 14 7.42 -3.92 -12.15
CA SER A 14 7.59 -4.93 -11.10
C SER A 14 6.29 -5.22 -10.36
N THR A 15 5.47 -4.20 -10.14
CA THR A 15 4.29 -4.30 -9.27
C THR A 15 2.96 -4.15 -10.02
N GLN A 16 3.00 -3.70 -11.28
CA GLN A 16 1.84 -3.35 -12.10
C GLN A 16 0.92 -2.30 -11.45
N PHE A 17 1.43 -1.56 -10.46
CA PHE A 17 0.72 -0.44 -9.86
C PHE A 17 1.08 0.89 -10.55
N PRO A 18 0.19 1.89 -10.48
CA PRO A 18 0.46 3.22 -10.99
C PRO A 18 1.81 3.79 -10.54
N LEU A 19 2.61 4.30 -11.49
CA LEU A 19 3.81 5.07 -11.15
C LEU A 19 3.41 6.37 -10.41
N PRO A 20 4.24 6.83 -9.44
CA PRO A 20 4.02 8.13 -8.83
C PRO A 20 4.12 9.21 -9.91
N ILE A 21 3.40 10.30 -9.72
CA ILE A 21 3.59 11.47 -10.56
C ILE A 21 4.84 12.20 -10.08
N TYR A 22 5.63 12.65 -11.05
CA TYR A 22 6.97 13.20 -10.88
C TYR A 22 7.06 14.14 -9.65
N PRO A 23 8.00 13.87 -8.73
CA PRO A 23 8.19 14.69 -7.56
C PRO A 23 8.69 16.06 -7.97
N TYR A 24 8.15 17.05 -7.31
CA TYR A 24 8.50 18.43 -7.56
C TYR A 24 9.87 18.78 -6.98
N ILE A 25 10.81 19.27 -7.79
CA ILE A 25 11.97 20.04 -7.30
C ILE A 25 11.74 21.54 -7.53
N ASP A 26 11.20 21.95 -8.68
CA ASP A 26 10.80 23.34 -8.99
C ASP A 26 9.43 23.38 -9.72
N ALA A 27 8.57 24.37 -9.41
CA ALA A 27 7.24 24.48 -10.03
C ALA A 27 7.43 25.17 -11.35
N PRO A 28 6.76 24.71 -12.39
CA PRO A 28 6.26 25.67 -13.36
C PRO A 28 5.21 26.56 -12.68
N SER A 29 5.46 27.87 -12.71
CA SER A 29 4.47 28.90 -12.44
C SER A 29 3.28 28.75 -13.38
N VAL A 30 2.09 28.49 -12.85
CA VAL A 30 0.89 28.29 -13.68
C VAL A 30 0.12 29.60 -13.76
N ARG A 31 -0.18 30.03 -14.98
CA ARG A 31 -1.17 31.09 -15.20
C ARG A 31 -2.55 30.48 -15.09
N THR A 32 -3.34 30.96 -14.15
CA THR A 32 -4.77 30.66 -14.07
C THR A 32 -5.48 31.09 -15.36
N LYS A 33 -6.73 30.62 -15.56
CA LYS A 33 -7.59 31.07 -16.68
C LYS A 33 -7.75 32.61 -16.76
N ASN A 34 -7.42 33.31 -15.68
CA ASN A 34 -7.56 34.75 -15.51
C ASN A 34 -6.21 35.47 -15.67
N GLY A 35 -5.14 34.76 -16.04
CA GLY A 35 -3.80 35.30 -16.26
C GLY A 35 -2.92 35.47 -15.00
N SER A 36 -3.48 35.31 -13.80
CA SER A 36 -2.75 35.42 -12.53
C SER A 36 -1.81 34.24 -12.30
N LEU A 37 -0.58 34.53 -11.86
CA LEU A 37 0.37 33.52 -11.37
C LEU A 37 -0.14 32.92 -10.06
N TYR A 38 -0.18 31.59 -10.00
CA TYR A 38 -0.64 30.87 -8.83
C TYR A 38 0.43 29.89 -8.32
N HIS A 39 0.87 30.11 -7.09
CA HIS A 39 1.70 29.18 -6.32
C HIS A 39 0.81 28.57 -5.24
N LYS A 40 0.27 27.38 -5.49
CA LYS A 40 -0.54 26.67 -4.48
C LYS A 40 0.36 26.11 -3.39
N ASP A 41 -0.13 26.19 -2.16
CA ASP A 41 0.48 25.67 -0.94
C ASP A 41 1.18 24.30 -1.15
N PRO A 42 2.47 24.14 -0.78
CA PRO A 42 3.22 22.89 -0.91
C PRO A 42 2.62 21.69 -0.18
N ASP A 43 1.63 21.91 0.69
CA ASP A 43 0.95 20.87 1.46
C ASP A 43 -0.42 20.44 0.89
N ASP A 44 -0.78 20.85 -0.34
CA ASP A 44 -2.03 20.47 -1.02
C ASP A 44 -1.91 19.16 -1.82
N HIS A 45 -1.58 18.07 -1.14
CA HIS A 45 -1.57 16.73 -1.73
C HIS A 45 -3.00 16.19 -1.87
N HIS A 46 -3.37 15.80 -3.08
CA HIS A 46 -4.68 15.22 -3.41
C HIS A 46 -4.54 13.73 -3.72
N PHE A 47 -5.50 12.95 -3.24
CA PHE A 47 -5.63 11.55 -3.64
C PHE A 47 -6.30 11.47 -4.99
N PHE A 48 -5.72 10.69 -5.89
CA PHE A 48 -6.14 10.63 -7.27
C PHE A 48 -7.53 10.03 -7.51
N PHE A 49 -7.98 9.16 -6.60
CA PHE A 49 -9.23 8.44 -6.77
C PHE A 49 -10.42 9.13 -6.09
N PRO A 50 -11.63 8.97 -6.64
CA PRO A 50 -12.85 9.49 -6.03
C PRO A 50 -13.07 8.90 -4.63
N ARG A 51 -13.20 9.77 -3.63
CA ARG A 51 -13.44 9.40 -2.23
C ARG A 51 -14.61 8.42 -2.04
N LYS A 52 -15.67 8.52 -2.88
CA LYS A 52 -16.87 7.68 -2.77
C LYS A 52 -16.63 6.23 -3.23
N LEU A 53 -15.75 6.01 -4.20
CA LEU A 53 -15.46 4.67 -4.72
C LEU A 53 -14.75 3.81 -3.68
N PHE A 54 -13.72 4.36 -3.03
CA PHE A 54 -12.95 3.64 -1.99
C PHE A 54 -13.61 3.57 -0.61
N LEU A 55 -14.72 4.28 -0.41
CA LEU A 55 -15.56 4.16 0.79
C LEU A 55 -16.81 3.32 0.52
N SER A 56 -16.96 2.76 -0.68
CA SER A 56 -18.06 1.86 -1.00
C SER A 56 -17.89 0.54 -0.26
N ASP A 57 -19.01 -0.09 0.07
CA ASP A 57 -19.02 -1.44 0.64
C ASP A 57 -18.47 -2.48 -0.34
N GLU A 58 -18.43 -2.16 -1.65
CA GLU A 58 -17.93 -3.02 -2.74
C GLU A 58 -16.45 -3.36 -2.59
N LEU A 59 -15.62 -2.37 -2.21
CA LEU A 59 -14.17 -2.57 -2.04
C LEU A 59 -13.79 -2.98 -0.60
N GLY A 60 -14.75 -2.93 0.31
CA GLY A 60 -14.57 -3.32 1.71
C GLY A 60 -13.42 -2.60 2.43
N PRO A 61 -12.88 -3.20 3.50
CA PRO A 61 -11.80 -2.60 4.28
C PRO A 61 -10.49 -2.38 3.48
N GLY A 62 -10.19 -3.22 2.49
CA GLY A 62 -8.97 -3.11 1.69
C GLY A 62 -8.96 -1.85 0.80
N GLY A 63 -10.08 -1.51 0.17
CA GLY A 63 -10.23 -0.26 -0.59
C GLY A 63 -10.02 1.00 0.27
N GLN A 64 -10.49 0.99 1.51
CA GLN A 64 -10.29 2.10 2.45
C GLN A 64 -8.82 2.31 2.84
N ILE A 65 -8.05 1.21 2.92
CA ILE A 65 -6.62 1.25 3.24
C ILE A 65 -5.81 1.74 2.04
N VAL A 66 -6.15 1.29 0.83
CA VAL A 66 -5.48 1.74 -0.39
C VAL A 66 -5.60 3.24 -0.58
N ARG A 67 -6.76 3.83 -0.25
CA ARG A 67 -6.98 5.27 -0.32
C ARG A 67 -5.89 6.09 0.39
N VAL A 68 -5.37 5.61 1.51
CA VAL A 68 -4.38 6.34 2.32
C VAL A 68 -2.94 5.99 1.93
N SER A 69 -2.73 5.19 0.87
CA SER A 69 -1.41 4.87 0.32
C SER A 69 -0.79 6.05 -0.42
N ARG A 70 0.51 6.28 -0.17
CA ARG A 70 1.34 7.34 -0.77
C ARG A 70 1.42 7.28 -2.30
N ILE A 71 1.30 6.10 -2.90
CA ILE A 71 1.40 5.93 -4.37
C ILE A 71 0.30 6.73 -5.09
N GLN A 72 -0.82 7.03 -4.41
CA GLN A 72 -1.93 7.80 -4.98
C GLN A 72 -1.90 9.30 -4.62
N SER A 73 -0.91 9.73 -3.83
CA SER A 73 -0.78 11.12 -3.39
C SER A 73 0.07 11.89 -4.40
N THR A 74 -0.53 12.87 -5.06
CA THR A 74 0.16 13.81 -5.93
C THR A 74 -0.14 15.24 -5.51
N ARG A 75 0.70 16.20 -5.89
CA ARG A 75 0.37 17.62 -5.67
C ARG A 75 -0.89 17.97 -6.45
N ARG A 76 -1.76 18.80 -5.87
CA ARG A 76 -3.03 19.15 -6.51
C ARG A 76 -2.90 19.71 -7.92
N PHE A 77 -1.84 20.48 -8.20
CA PHE A 77 -1.62 20.97 -9.57
C PHE A 77 -1.48 19.81 -10.57
N TYR A 78 -0.65 18.82 -10.26
CA TYR A 78 -0.47 17.63 -11.08
C TYR A 78 -1.70 16.73 -11.07
N HIS A 79 -2.43 16.64 -9.95
CA HIS A 79 -3.72 15.96 -9.88
C HIS A 79 -4.71 16.53 -10.91
N ASP A 80 -4.89 17.85 -10.91
CA ASP A 80 -5.85 18.52 -11.79
C ASP A 80 -5.41 18.44 -13.26
N MET A 81 -4.10 18.55 -13.53
CA MET A 81 -3.56 18.38 -14.88
C MET A 81 -3.80 16.96 -15.40
N ALA A 82 -3.55 15.97 -14.57
CA ALA A 82 -3.70 14.59 -14.97
C ALA A 82 -5.17 14.18 -15.18
N HIS A 83 -6.14 14.80 -14.49
CA HIS A 83 -7.57 14.65 -14.83
C HIS A 83 -7.92 15.13 -16.25
N ASN A 84 -7.09 15.98 -16.86
CA ASN A 84 -7.27 16.45 -18.23
C ASN A 84 -6.61 15.52 -19.26
N VAL A 85 -5.41 15.01 -18.97
CA VAL A 85 -4.56 14.30 -19.96
C VAL A 85 -4.50 12.77 -19.80
N MET A 86 -4.87 12.24 -18.62
CA MET A 86 -4.83 10.82 -18.31
C MET A 86 -6.22 10.24 -18.06
N ALA A 87 -6.38 8.95 -18.38
CA ALA A 87 -7.54 8.16 -17.97
C ALA A 87 -7.59 8.03 -16.43
N PRO A 88 -8.76 7.69 -15.85
CA PRO A 88 -8.83 7.33 -14.44
C PRO A 88 -7.86 6.19 -14.10
N PRO A 89 -7.18 6.23 -12.94
CA PRO A 89 -6.26 5.17 -12.54
C PRO A 89 -6.99 3.82 -12.39
N PRO A 90 -6.31 2.71 -12.68
CA PRO A 90 -6.88 1.38 -12.50
C PRO A 90 -7.23 1.17 -11.03
N VAL A 91 -8.47 0.76 -10.77
CA VAL A 91 -8.96 0.48 -9.42
C VAL A 91 -8.35 -0.83 -8.93
N VAL A 92 -7.86 -0.86 -7.70
CA VAL A 92 -7.49 -2.12 -7.03
C VAL A 92 -8.74 -2.75 -6.41
N ASP A 93 -9.42 -3.50 -7.26
CA ASP A 93 -10.74 -4.07 -7.04
C ASP A 93 -10.73 -5.44 -6.35
N THR A 94 -9.61 -6.15 -6.39
CA THR A 94 -9.46 -7.46 -5.75
C THR A 94 -8.74 -7.40 -4.40
N PRO A 95 -9.08 -8.27 -3.43
CA PRO A 95 -8.39 -8.35 -2.14
C PRO A 95 -6.87 -8.52 -2.27
N ASP A 96 -6.40 -9.29 -3.25
CA ASP A 96 -4.98 -9.56 -3.48
C ASP A 96 -4.23 -8.29 -3.91
N LYS A 97 -4.78 -7.54 -4.88
CA LYS A 97 -4.22 -6.25 -5.31
C LYS A 97 -4.26 -5.22 -4.17
N GLN A 98 -5.33 -5.20 -3.38
CA GLN A 98 -5.45 -4.33 -2.21
C GLN A 98 -4.42 -4.68 -1.13
N PHE A 99 -4.16 -5.97 -0.90
CA PHE A 99 -3.13 -6.46 0.00
C PHE A 99 -1.73 -6.05 -0.47
N GLY A 100 -1.39 -6.32 -1.73
CA GLY A 100 -0.10 -5.94 -2.33
C GLY A 100 0.16 -4.44 -2.26
N MET A 101 -0.81 -3.61 -2.67
CA MET A 101 -0.66 -2.15 -2.65
C MET A 101 -0.54 -1.60 -1.22
N SER A 102 -1.27 -2.19 -0.26
CA SER A 102 -1.17 -1.83 1.16
C SER A 102 0.21 -2.19 1.73
N LEU A 103 0.76 -3.35 1.34
CA LEU A 103 2.09 -3.76 1.76
C LEU A 103 3.15 -2.80 1.23
N LEU A 104 3.16 -2.49 -0.06
CA LEU A 104 4.11 -1.54 -0.66
C LEU A 104 4.06 -0.16 0.02
N ALA A 105 2.85 0.32 0.33
CA ALA A 105 2.65 1.57 1.05
C ALA A 105 3.29 1.56 2.45
N LEU A 106 3.09 0.46 3.20
CA LEU A 106 3.64 0.29 4.54
C LEU A 106 5.16 0.16 4.56
N LEU A 107 5.74 -0.38 3.49
CA LEU A 107 7.20 -0.50 3.33
C LEU A 107 7.83 0.79 2.81
N ASN A 108 7.02 1.81 2.51
CA ASN A 108 7.45 3.03 1.86
C ASN A 108 8.21 2.73 0.56
N TYR A 109 7.71 1.76 -0.19
CA TYR A 109 8.22 1.46 -1.52
C TYR A 109 7.95 2.65 -2.44
N VAL A 110 8.97 3.03 -3.20
CA VAL A 110 8.93 4.08 -4.21
C VAL A 110 9.65 3.50 -5.44
N PRO A 111 9.02 3.46 -6.62
CA PRO A 111 9.71 3.03 -7.83
C PRO A 111 10.77 4.07 -8.25
N ARG A 112 11.73 3.65 -9.08
CA ARG A 112 12.75 4.56 -9.63
C ARG A 112 12.25 5.40 -10.80
N GLN A 113 11.01 5.19 -11.23
CA GLN A 113 10.38 5.88 -12.32
C GLN A 113 9.16 6.68 -11.82
N ALA A 114 8.78 7.69 -12.59
CA ALA A 114 7.60 8.49 -12.33
C ALA A 114 6.93 8.94 -13.64
N ILE A 115 5.73 9.50 -13.51
CA ILE A 115 4.99 10.10 -14.62
C ILE A 115 5.28 11.60 -14.64
N ASN A 116 5.98 12.07 -15.67
CA ASN A 116 6.10 13.49 -15.94
C ASN A 116 4.88 13.97 -16.75
N LEU A 117 4.32 15.09 -16.32
CA LEU A 117 3.16 15.73 -16.94
C LEU A 117 3.46 17.16 -17.42
N THR A 118 4.72 17.61 -17.40
CA THR A 118 5.08 18.97 -17.83
C THR A 118 4.83 19.21 -19.33
N ASN A 119 4.84 18.14 -20.12
CA ASN A 119 4.61 18.16 -21.57
C ASN A 119 3.15 17.86 -21.90
N GLU A 120 2.75 18.05 -23.17
CA GLU A 120 1.38 17.78 -23.63
C GLU A 120 0.96 16.31 -23.45
N ALA A 121 1.91 15.38 -23.51
CA ALA A 121 1.71 13.96 -23.28
C ALA A 121 2.39 13.50 -21.97
N PRO A 122 1.73 12.64 -21.16
CA PRO A 122 2.35 11.98 -20.02
C PRO A 122 3.51 11.09 -20.45
N GLU A 123 4.66 11.22 -19.78
CA GLU A 123 5.88 10.47 -20.11
C GLU A 123 6.43 9.76 -18.88
N MET A 124 6.97 8.55 -19.06
CA MET A 124 7.73 7.88 -18.02
C MET A 124 9.12 8.50 -17.95
N VAL A 125 9.55 8.88 -16.76
CA VAL A 125 10.88 9.45 -16.52
C VAL A 125 11.58 8.74 -15.38
N ASP A 126 12.90 8.60 -15.47
CA ASP A 126 13.73 8.09 -14.38
C ASP A 126 13.97 9.18 -13.33
N LEU A 127 13.86 8.81 -12.07
CA LEU A 127 14.10 9.68 -10.94
C LEU A 127 15.59 9.73 -10.61
N ASN A 128 16.13 10.95 -10.52
CA ASN A 128 17.45 11.15 -9.96
C ASN A 128 17.46 10.89 -8.43
N GLU A 129 18.65 10.88 -7.82
CA GLU A 129 18.80 10.57 -6.40
C GLU A 129 18.10 11.56 -5.47
N GLU A 130 18.04 12.85 -5.83
CA GLU A 130 17.37 13.87 -5.03
C GLU A 130 15.84 13.71 -5.09
N GLU A 131 15.30 13.53 -6.29
CA GLU A 131 13.88 13.29 -6.56
C GLU A 131 13.37 12.03 -5.87
N TYR A 132 14.12 10.94 -6.01
CA TYR A 132 13.80 9.67 -5.35
C TYR A 132 13.80 9.81 -3.82
N ARG A 133 14.81 10.50 -3.26
CA ARG A 133 14.87 10.77 -1.81
C ARG A 133 13.73 11.65 -1.36
N LEU A 134 13.30 12.62 -2.17
CA LEU A 134 12.17 13.47 -1.86
C LEU A 134 10.89 12.63 -1.72
N LEU A 135 10.54 11.81 -2.73
CA LEU A 135 9.38 10.91 -2.65
C LEU A 135 9.45 9.98 -1.44
N LYS A 136 10.63 9.39 -1.19
CA LYS A 136 10.84 8.48 -0.06
C LYS A 136 10.68 9.18 1.29
N LYS A 137 11.00 10.47 1.39
CA LYS A 137 10.93 11.27 2.63
C LYS A 137 9.60 11.98 2.84
N MET A 138 8.75 12.12 1.83
CA MET A 138 7.44 12.77 1.96
C MET A 138 6.67 12.14 3.12
N SER A 139 6.41 12.91 4.18
CA SER A 139 6.01 12.39 5.49
C SER A 139 4.55 11.92 5.55
N ARG A 140 3.70 12.26 4.57
CA ARG A 140 2.25 12.00 4.58
C ARG A 140 1.82 10.54 4.25
N VAL A 141 2.50 9.53 4.79
CA VAL A 141 1.82 8.23 5.06
C VAL A 141 1.16 8.49 6.40
N ASP A 142 -0.07 9.00 6.37
CA ASP A 142 -0.88 9.06 7.58
C ASP A 142 -1.85 7.88 7.56
N PHE A 143 -1.30 6.67 7.74
CA PHE A 143 -2.10 5.62 8.38
C PHE A 143 -2.32 6.09 9.80
N LYS A 144 -3.37 6.90 10.03
CA LYS A 144 -3.72 7.32 11.39
C LYS A 144 -3.85 6.06 12.25
N LYS A 145 -3.42 6.15 13.51
CA LYS A 145 -3.43 5.00 14.45
C LYS A 145 -4.79 4.30 14.52
N GLU A 146 -5.89 5.03 14.30
CA GLU A 146 -7.25 4.49 14.20
C GLU A 146 -7.44 3.45 13.09
N PHE A 147 -6.70 3.54 11.98
CA PHE A 147 -6.75 2.60 10.86
C PHE A 147 -5.92 1.34 11.07
N HIS A 148 -4.97 1.33 12.01
CA HIS A 148 -4.05 0.20 12.18
C HIS A 148 -4.76 -1.11 12.51
N LYS A 149 -5.82 -1.06 13.31
CA LYS A 149 -6.65 -2.24 13.65
C LYS A 149 -7.38 -2.80 12.42
N HIS A 150 -7.78 -1.94 11.49
CA HIS A 150 -8.47 -2.32 10.26
C HIS A 150 -7.48 -2.93 9.27
N ILE A 151 -6.28 -2.34 9.14
CA ILE A 151 -5.16 -2.90 8.36
C ILE A 151 -4.78 -4.28 8.86
N GLY A 152 -4.60 -4.42 10.18
CA GLY A 152 -4.27 -5.70 10.80
C GLY A 152 -5.33 -6.78 10.56
N GLY A 153 -6.61 -6.42 10.70
CA GLY A 153 -7.72 -7.35 10.46
C GLY A 153 -7.84 -7.76 8.99
N PHE A 154 -7.69 -6.81 8.06
CA PHE A 154 -7.68 -7.09 6.62
C PHE A 154 -6.53 -8.02 6.25
N PHE A 155 -5.29 -7.70 6.66
CA PHE A 155 -4.14 -8.56 6.40
C PHE A 155 -4.33 -9.96 6.94
N LEU A 156 -4.76 -10.06 8.21
CA LEU A 156 -4.99 -11.36 8.84
C LEU A 156 -6.02 -12.18 8.07
N LYS A 157 -7.15 -11.58 7.70
CA LYS A 157 -8.21 -12.26 6.95
C LYS A 157 -7.72 -12.73 5.58
N THR A 158 -7.07 -11.84 4.81
CA THR A 158 -6.58 -12.17 3.46
C THR A 158 -5.55 -13.30 3.51
N MET A 159 -4.52 -13.18 4.34
CA MET A 159 -3.47 -14.19 4.45
C MET A 159 -4.02 -15.55 4.92
N LEU A 160 -4.94 -15.56 5.89
CA LEU A 160 -5.60 -16.80 6.31
C LEU A 160 -6.41 -17.41 5.17
N SER A 161 -7.25 -16.63 4.49
CA SER A 161 -8.10 -17.17 3.42
C SER A 161 -7.32 -17.79 2.27
N GLN A 162 -6.10 -17.31 1.99
CA GLN A 162 -5.25 -17.83 0.92
C GLN A 162 -4.45 -19.07 1.34
N HIS A 163 -4.01 -19.16 2.61
CA HIS A 163 -3.05 -20.17 3.05
C HIS A 163 -3.56 -21.08 4.18
N VAL A 164 -4.84 -20.98 4.57
CA VAL A 164 -5.40 -21.82 5.63
C VAL A 164 -5.26 -23.32 5.33
N GLY A 165 -5.35 -23.70 4.05
CA GLY A 165 -5.17 -25.09 3.61
C GLY A 165 -3.74 -25.64 3.75
N GLU A 166 -2.75 -24.77 3.99
CA GLU A 166 -1.36 -25.15 4.26
C GLU A 166 -1.08 -25.33 5.76
N LEU A 167 -2.06 -25.04 6.61
CA LEU A 167 -1.92 -25.13 8.05
C LEU A 167 -1.88 -26.61 8.50
N ASP A 168 -0.93 -26.94 9.36
CA ASP A 168 -0.86 -28.25 10.02
C ASP A 168 -2.14 -28.53 10.83
N ASP A 169 -2.81 -29.64 10.53
CA ASP A 169 -4.02 -30.13 11.23
C ASP A 169 -3.83 -30.15 12.75
N LYS A 170 -2.64 -30.52 13.22
CA LYS A 170 -2.34 -30.55 14.66
C LYS A 170 -2.43 -29.16 15.27
N LEU A 171 -1.96 -28.13 14.57
CA LEU A 171 -1.99 -26.75 15.04
C LEU A 171 -3.41 -26.17 14.96
N ALA A 172 -4.20 -26.56 13.96
CA ALA A 172 -5.62 -26.21 13.86
C ALA A 172 -6.43 -26.83 15.01
N CYS A 173 -6.25 -28.14 15.28
CA CYS A 173 -6.90 -28.82 16.39
C CYS A 173 -6.50 -28.24 17.75
N GLU A 174 -5.21 -27.92 17.97
CA GLU A 174 -4.73 -27.27 19.20
C GLU A 174 -5.45 -25.95 19.45
N PHE A 175 -5.74 -25.19 18.39
CA PHE A 175 -6.43 -23.90 18.50
C PHE A 175 -7.94 -24.03 18.77
N LEU A 176 -8.59 -25.02 18.16
CA LEU A 176 -10.03 -25.28 18.32
C LEU A 176 -10.38 -25.98 19.64
N ALA A 177 -9.39 -26.60 20.31
CA ALA A 177 -9.60 -27.24 21.60
C ALA A 177 -10.09 -26.26 22.69
N PRO A 178 -10.88 -26.73 23.68
CA PRO A 178 -11.35 -25.91 24.80
C PRO A 178 -10.22 -25.66 25.80
N VAL A 179 -9.28 -24.78 25.42
CA VAL A 179 -8.12 -24.37 26.22
C VAL A 179 -8.31 -22.97 26.81
N ASN A 180 -7.53 -22.62 27.84
CA ASN A 180 -7.60 -21.30 28.44
C ASN A 180 -7.24 -20.18 27.44
N HIS A 181 -7.75 -18.97 27.69
CA HIS A 181 -7.61 -17.83 26.78
C HIS A 181 -6.15 -17.49 26.44
N LYS A 182 -5.23 -17.59 27.41
CA LYS A 182 -3.80 -17.30 27.21
C LYS A 182 -3.17 -18.29 26.22
N HIS A 183 -3.46 -19.57 26.37
CA HIS A 183 -2.99 -20.61 25.46
C HIS A 183 -3.58 -20.44 24.07
N LYS A 184 -4.89 -20.20 23.96
CA LYS A 184 -5.56 -19.93 22.68
C LYS A 184 -4.93 -18.75 21.93
N MET A 185 -4.59 -17.68 22.64
CA MET A 185 -3.89 -16.52 22.06
C MET A 185 -2.45 -16.86 21.62
N GLN A 186 -1.72 -17.71 22.34
CA GLN A 186 -0.38 -18.16 21.94
C GLN A 186 -0.44 -19.00 20.66
N THR A 187 -1.41 -19.92 20.58
CA THR A 187 -1.61 -20.78 19.40
C THR A 187 -2.08 -19.94 18.20
N ALA A 188 -2.98 -18.97 18.38
CA ALA A 188 -3.33 -18.00 17.33
C ALA A 188 -2.09 -17.27 16.80
N ASN A 189 -1.20 -16.80 17.68
CA ASN A 189 0.03 -16.13 17.26
C ASN A 189 0.98 -17.06 16.48
N ARG A 190 0.99 -18.37 16.77
CA ARG A 190 1.77 -19.35 16.01
C ARG A 190 1.19 -19.54 14.60
N ILE A 191 -0.14 -19.69 14.50
CA ILE A 191 -0.86 -19.78 13.22
C ILE A 191 -0.56 -18.55 12.37
N VAL A 192 -0.73 -17.34 12.93
CA VAL A 192 -0.46 -16.09 12.21
C VAL A 192 0.98 -16.03 11.70
N LYS A 193 1.97 -16.39 12.54
CA LYS A 193 3.37 -16.36 12.12
C LYS A 193 3.65 -17.34 10.98
N PHE A 194 3.08 -18.54 11.04
CA PHE A 194 3.21 -19.57 10.02
C PHE A 194 2.59 -19.10 8.69
N ILE A 195 1.35 -18.64 8.74
CA ILE A 195 0.65 -18.14 7.56
C ILE A 195 1.40 -16.94 6.95
N CYS A 196 1.86 -15.99 7.76
CA CYS A 196 2.69 -14.89 7.27
C CYS A 196 4.01 -15.35 6.60
N SER A 197 4.56 -16.50 6.96
CA SER A 197 5.75 -17.04 6.27
C SER A 197 5.42 -17.75 4.96
N GLN A 198 4.18 -18.20 4.76
CA GLN A 198 3.72 -18.77 3.50
C GLN A 198 3.22 -17.69 2.52
N SER A 199 2.67 -16.58 3.02
CA SER A 199 2.11 -15.49 2.21
C SER A 199 3.13 -14.58 1.53
N VAL A 200 4.42 -14.87 1.64
CA VAL A 200 5.48 -14.08 1.00
C VAL A 200 6.51 -15.03 0.41
N GLU A 201 6.95 -14.76 -0.82
CA GLU A 201 8.14 -15.41 -1.34
C GLU A 201 9.35 -15.00 -0.48
N PRO A 202 10.19 -15.95 -0.03
CA PRO A 202 11.41 -15.61 0.67
C PRO A 202 12.32 -14.81 -0.27
N LEU A 203 12.58 -13.55 0.08
CA LEU A 203 13.62 -12.76 -0.58
C LEU A 203 14.97 -13.37 -0.25
N GLU A 204 15.70 -13.79 -1.28
CA GLU A 204 17.09 -14.24 -1.16
C GLU A 204 18.02 -13.22 -1.83
N PRO A 205 19.06 -12.73 -1.12
CA PRO A 205 19.37 -12.98 0.29
C PRO A 205 18.37 -12.30 1.24
N THR A 206 18.14 -12.89 2.42
CA THR A 206 17.17 -12.35 3.38
C THR A 206 17.59 -10.97 3.91
N VAL A 207 16.62 -10.17 4.37
CA VAL A 207 16.88 -8.88 5.04
C VAL A 207 17.85 -9.01 6.21
N ASN A 208 17.89 -10.16 6.89
CA ASN A 208 18.85 -10.38 7.98
C ASN A 208 20.26 -10.61 7.45
N ASP A 209 20.41 -11.28 6.31
CA ASP A 209 21.71 -11.54 5.71
C ASP A 209 22.27 -10.28 5.06
N LEU A 210 21.44 -9.53 4.32
CA LEU A 210 21.79 -8.20 3.82
C LEU A 210 22.25 -7.24 4.94
N LYS A 211 21.70 -7.38 6.16
CA LYS A 211 22.18 -6.62 7.33
C LYS A 211 23.51 -7.11 7.87
N LYS A 212 23.70 -8.43 7.98
CA LYS A 212 24.99 -9.01 8.41
C LYS A 212 26.12 -8.62 7.45
N GLU A 213 25.80 -8.55 6.17
CA GLU A 213 26.71 -8.16 5.09
C GLU A 213 26.91 -6.63 4.99
N GLY A 214 26.16 -5.84 5.78
CA GLY A 214 26.27 -4.38 5.78
C GLY A 214 25.69 -3.70 4.53
N LEU A 215 24.97 -4.43 3.68
CA LEU A 215 24.37 -3.93 2.44
C LEU A 215 23.14 -3.04 2.69
N ILE A 216 22.48 -3.20 3.84
CA ILE A 216 21.37 -2.35 4.26
C ILE A 216 21.49 -1.93 5.74
N PRO A 217 20.89 -0.79 6.16
CA PRO A 217 20.93 -0.34 7.54
C PRO A 217 20.39 -1.37 8.55
N ILE A 218 21.10 -1.56 9.67
CA ILE A 218 20.72 -2.50 10.74
C ILE A 218 19.31 -2.21 11.29
N ASN A 219 18.96 -0.92 11.37
CA ASN A 219 17.68 -0.44 11.87
C ASN A 219 16.54 -0.51 10.84
N GLN A 220 16.79 -0.91 9.59
CA GLN A 220 15.74 -1.03 8.58
C GLN A 220 14.71 -2.08 9.04
N PRO A 221 13.43 -1.72 9.23
CA PRO A 221 12.43 -2.67 9.66
C PRO A 221 12.22 -3.73 8.58
N SER A 222 12.14 -5.00 9.00
CA SER A 222 11.78 -6.09 8.09
C SER A 222 10.30 -5.95 7.69
N PRO A 223 9.94 -6.15 6.41
CA PRO A 223 8.56 -6.13 5.96
C PRO A 223 7.61 -6.99 6.80
N TYR A 224 8.07 -8.19 7.14
CA TYR A 224 7.39 -9.12 8.03
C TYR A 224 7.09 -8.54 9.42
N LYS A 225 8.07 -7.84 10.02
CA LYS A 225 7.86 -7.19 11.33
C LYS A 225 6.84 -6.06 11.25
N THR A 226 6.79 -5.35 10.12
CA THR A 226 5.79 -4.32 9.86
C THR A 226 4.39 -4.93 9.78
N VAL A 227 4.18 -5.98 8.97
CA VAL A 227 2.89 -6.70 8.89
C VAL A 227 2.45 -7.22 10.26
N LEU A 228 3.33 -7.93 10.97
CA LEU A 228 3.02 -8.45 12.31
C LEU A 228 2.68 -7.36 13.32
N LYS A 229 3.32 -6.18 13.24
CA LYS A 229 2.99 -5.04 14.10
C LYS A 229 1.52 -4.63 13.91
N TYR A 230 1.03 -4.57 12.67
CA TYR A 230 -0.38 -4.24 12.40
C TYR A 230 -1.31 -5.38 12.80
N VAL A 231 -0.98 -6.63 12.47
CA VAL A 231 -1.81 -7.79 12.86
C VAL A 231 -1.99 -7.87 14.38
N ARG A 232 -0.94 -7.59 15.17
CA ARG A 232 -1.01 -7.55 16.64
C ARG A 232 -1.89 -6.42 17.20
N GLN A 233 -2.16 -5.38 16.41
CA GLN A 233 -3.06 -4.28 16.80
C GLN A 233 -4.53 -4.59 16.49
N THR A 234 -4.81 -5.75 15.89
CA THR A 234 -6.17 -6.25 15.64
C THR A 234 -6.80 -6.72 16.94
N ARG A 235 -7.93 -6.12 17.34
CA ARG A 235 -8.62 -6.46 18.59
C ARG A 235 -9.26 -7.86 18.58
N ASN A 236 -9.64 -8.37 17.41
CA ASN A 236 -10.40 -9.62 17.26
C ASN A 236 -9.60 -10.72 16.54
N SER A 237 -8.26 -10.71 16.62
CA SER A 237 -7.42 -11.66 15.88
C SER A 237 -7.76 -13.12 16.15
N THR A 238 -8.00 -13.49 17.41
CA THR A 238 -8.44 -14.85 17.79
C THR A 238 -9.77 -15.24 17.16
N GLN A 239 -10.72 -14.31 17.08
CA GLN A 239 -12.02 -14.57 16.47
C GLN A 239 -11.89 -14.77 14.96
N ILE A 240 -11.10 -13.93 14.29
CA ILE A 240 -10.85 -14.04 12.84
C ILE A 240 -10.18 -15.38 12.50
N VAL A 241 -9.18 -15.81 13.29
CA VAL A 241 -8.55 -17.13 13.11
C VAL A 241 -9.58 -18.24 13.28
N GLN A 242 -10.44 -18.15 14.29
CA GLN A 242 -11.48 -19.15 14.52
C GLN A 242 -12.50 -19.22 13.37
N GLU A 243 -12.97 -18.08 12.88
CA GLU A 243 -13.92 -18.02 11.76
C GLU A 243 -13.30 -18.62 10.48
N GLN A 244 -12.03 -18.35 10.21
CA GLN A 244 -11.34 -18.87 9.02
C GLN A 244 -11.02 -20.37 9.08
N LEU A 245 -10.85 -20.94 10.27
CA LEU A 245 -10.60 -22.39 10.41
C LEU A 245 -11.88 -23.23 10.36
N ILE A 246 -13.05 -22.61 10.50
CA ILE A 246 -14.35 -23.29 10.51
C ILE A 246 -15.07 -23.15 9.15
N ALA A 247 -14.76 -22.10 8.39
CA ALA A 247 -15.31 -21.83 7.05
C ALA A 247 -14.78 -22.81 6.00
#